data_AF-A0A830CTE8-F1
#
_entry.id   AF-A0A830CTE8-F1
#
_cell.length_a   1.000
_cell.length_b   1.000
_cell.length_c   1.000
_cell.angle_alpha   90.00
_cell.angle_beta   90.00
_cell.angle_gamma   90.00
#
_symmetry.space_group_name_H-M   'P 1'
#
loop_
_entity.id
_entity.type
_entity.pdbx_description
1 polymer ?
#
loop_
_entity_poly.entity_id
_entity_poly.type
_entity_poly.pdbx_seq_one_letter_code
_entity_poly.pdbx_strand_id
1 'polypeptide(L)' 'MGSSDSPAQYIHMVHHLIEECIVFNMSKEECMDALSKHANIQPTITSTGTTFLHLPK' A
#
# COMPACT_ATOMS: atom_id res chain seq x y z
N MET A 1 -2.43 -28.92 -1.42
CA MET A 1 -2.65 -27.91 -0.37
C MET A 1 -1.69 -26.77 -0.70
N GLY A 2 -2.16 -25.76 -1.43
CA GLY A 2 -1.33 -24.63 -1.85
C GLY A 2 -1.16 -23.67 -0.68
N SER A 3 0.09 -23.39 -0.30
CA SER A 3 0.44 -22.55 0.84
C SER A 3 -0.17 -21.15 0.67
N SER A 4 -0.98 -20.78 1.66
CA SER A 4 -1.81 -19.57 1.75
C SER A 4 -1.02 -18.26 1.94
N ASP A 5 0.24 -18.24 1.52
CA ASP A 5 1.17 -17.11 1.63
C ASP A 5 1.56 -16.61 0.23
N SER A 6 0.63 -16.66 -0.71
CA SER A 6 0.90 -16.17 -2.06
C SER A 6 1.00 -14.65 -2.04
N PRO A 7 2.03 -14.04 -2.67
CA PRO A 7 2.11 -12.60 -2.87
C PRO A 7 0.82 -12.00 -3.45
N ALA A 8 0.04 -12.79 -4.20
CA ALA A 8 -1.26 -12.39 -4.70
C ALA A 8 -2.27 -12.04 -3.58
N GLN A 9 -2.32 -12.81 -2.49
CA GLN A 9 -3.25 -12.54 -1.38
C GLN A 9 -2.89 -11.23 -0.67
N TYR A 10 -1.61 -10.95 -0.50
CA TYR A 10 -1.13 -9.68 0.03
C TYR A 10 -1.48 -8.51 -0.90
N ILE A 11 -1.27 -8.65 -2.21
CA ILE A 11 -1.63 -7.61 -3.20
C ILE A 11 -3.13 -7.34 -3.19
N HIS A 12 -3.97 -8.37 -3.17
CA HIS A 12 -5.43 -8.21 -3.13
C HIS A 12 -5.89 -7.52 -1.85
N MET A 13 -5.30 -7.88 -0.70
CA MET A 13 -5.59 -7.23 0.58
C MET A 13 -5.23 -5.74 0.55
N VAL A 14 -4.04 -5.39 0.05
CA VAL A 14 -3.60 -3.99 -0.06
C VAL A 14 -4.51 -3.21 -1.01
N HIS A 15 -4.86 -3.79 -2.17
CA HIS A 15 -5.74 -3.14 -3.15
C HIS A 15 -7.12 -2.82 -2.57
N HIS A 16 -7.72 -3.78 -1.87
CA HIS A 16 -9.02 -3.61 -1.22
C HIS A 16 -9.00 -2.45 -0.21
N LEU A 17 -7.97 -2.38 0.63
CA LEU A 17 -7.86 -1.31 1.62
C LEU A 17 -7.65 0.07 0.99
N ILE A 18 -6.95 0.15 -0.16
CA ILE A 18 -6.82 1.40 -0.93
C ILE A 18 -8.17 1.82 -1.51
N GLU A 19 -8.96 0.89 -2.03
CA GLU A 19 -10.32 1.17 -2.51
C GLU A 19 -11.20 1.73 -1.38
N GLU A 20 -11.14 1.13 -0.19
CA GLU A 20 -11.87 1.62 0.98
C GLU A 20 -11.44 3.05 1.35
N CYS A 21 -10.13 3.35 1.38
CA CYS A 21 -9.65 4.73 1.62
C CYS A 21 -10.27 5.74 0.64
N ILE A 22 -10.37 5.38 -0.65
CA ILE A 22 -10.93 6.25 -1.69
C ILE A 22 -12.44 6.43 -1.48
N VAL A 23 -13.17 5.36 -1.16
CA VAL A 23 -14.61 5.40 -0.86
C VAL A 23 -14.90 6.27 0.37
N PHE A 24 -14.05 6.21 1.39
CA PHE A 24 -14.14 7.07 2.58
C PHE A 24 -13.62 8.48 2.36
N ASN A 25 -13.16 8.82 1.15
CA ASN A 25 -12.63 10.13 0.79
C ASN A 25 -11.45 10.55 1.68
N MET A 26 -10.68 9.57 2.17
CA MET A 26 -9.53 9.78 3.05
C MET A 26 -8.41 10.47 2.28
N SER A 27 -7.73 11.40 2.94
CA SER A 27 -6.49 11.93 2.42
C SER A 27 -5.42 10.83 2.34
N LYS A 28 -4.40 11.05 1.52
CA LYS A 28 -3.26 10.13 1.40
C LYS A 28 -2.62 9.82 2.76
N GLU A 29 -2.52 10.83 3.62
CA GLU A 29 -1.93 10.73 4.95
C GLU A 29 -2.78 9.86 5.87
N GLU A 30 -4.09 10.10 5.90
CA GLU A 30 -5.04 9.29 6.67
C GLU A 30 -5.08 7.84 6.17
N CYS A 31 -5.02 7.63 4.87
CA CYS A 31 -4.97 6.28 4.30
C CYS A 31 -3.67 5.55 4.68
N MET A 32 -2.50 6.21 4.57
CA MET A 32 -1.22 5.61 4.98
C MET A 32 -1.20 5.27 6.47
N ASP A 33 -1.74 6.15 7.32
CA ASP A 33 -1.87 5.91 8.75
C ASP A 33 -2.81 4.74 9.04
N ALA A 34 -3.95 4.66 8.37
CA ALA A 34 -4.92 3.58 8.55
C ALA A 34 -4.33 2.22 8.11
N LEU A 35 -3.67 2.19 6.94
CA LEU A 35 -2.99 1.00 6.42
C LEU A 35 -1.86 0.54 7.36
N SER A 36 -1.08 1.48 7.90
CA SER A 36 0.02 1.17 8.82
C SER A 36 -0.49 0.69 10.19
N LYS A 37 -1.53 1.33 10.74
CA LYS A 37 -2.04 1.05 12.10
C LYS A 37 -2.92 -0.19 12.16
N HIS A 38 -3.75 -0.42 11.15
CA HIS A 38 -4.78 -1.45 11.19
C HIS A 38 -4.41 -2.72 10.42
N ALA A 39 -3.57 -2.62 9.40
CA ALA A 39 -3.20 -3.75 8.55
C ALA A 39 -1.72 -4.13 8.62
N ASN A 40 -0.90 -3.42 9.42
CA ASN A 40 0.56 -3.61 9.50
C ASN A 40 1.23 -3.56 8.11
N ILE A 41 0.64 -2.82 7.17
CA ILE A 41 1.17 -2.63 5.82
C ILE A 41 2.16 -1.46 5.89
N GLN A 42 3.41 -1.69 5.51
CA GLN A 42 4.34 -0.58 5.36
C GLN A 42 3.90 0.28 4.15
N PRO A 43 3.59 1.58 4.34
CA PRO A 43 3.09 2.44 3.26
C PRO A 43 4.10 2.67 2.12
N THR A 44 5.31 2.12 2.25
CA THR A 44 6.43 2.13 1.30
C THR A 44 6.08 1.56 -0.09
N ILE A 45 5.02 0.74 -0.22
CA ILE A 45 4.61 0.18 -1.52
C ILE A 45 3.84 1.15 -2.43
N THR A 46 3.42 2.33 -1.94
CA THR A 46 2.68 3.32 -2.76
C THR A 46 3.49 4.57 -3.13
N SER A 47 4.70 4.73 -2.56
CA SER A 47 5.67 5.69 -3.06
C SER A 47 6.53 4.97 -4.09
N THR A 48 6.06 4.87 -5.34
CA THR A 48 6.98 4.68 -6.46
C THR A 48 8.07 5.73 -6.30
N GLY A 49 9.26 5.27 -5.90
CA GLY A 49 10.38 6.13 -5.59
C GLY A 49 10.70 6.99 -6.80
N THR A 50 10.37 8.27 -6.70
CA THR A 50 11.09 9.33 -7.43
C THR A 50 12.55 9.46 -6.98
N THR A 51 13.09 8.47 -6.25
CA THR A 51 14.53 8.25 -6.13
C THR A 51 15.20 7.87 -7.45
N PHE A 52 14.44 7.59 -8.53
CA PHE A 52 14.99 7.56 -9.90
C PHE A 52 15.10 8.94 -10.58
N LEU A 53 14.73 10.05 -9.93
CA LEU A 53 15.01 11.41 -10.43
C LEU A 53 16.28 12.04 -9.81
N HIS A 54 17.09 11.28 -9.08
CA HIS A 54 18.47 11.67 -8.76
C HIS A 54 19.46 10.66 -9.33
N LEU A 55 19.43 10.48 -10.64
CA LEU A 55 20.61 10.04 -11.38
C LEU A 55 21.44 11.31 -11.68
N PRO A 56 22.50 11.63 -10.92
CA PRO A 56 23.49 12.58 -11.40
C PRO A 56 24.12 12.00 -12.67
N LYS A 57 24.07 12.80 -13.73
CA LYS A 57 24.75 12.57 -15.01
C LYS A 57 26.26 12.42 -14.82
#